data_AF-A0A345ZSC3-F1
#
_entry.id   AF-A0A345ZSC3-F1
#
_cell.length_a   1.000
_cell.length_b   1.000
_cell.length_c   1.000
_cell.angle_alpha   90.00
_cell.angle_beta   90.00
_cell.angle_gamma   90.00
#
_symmetry.space_group_name_H-M   'P 1'
#
loop_
_entity.id
_entity.type
_entity.pdbx_description
1 polymer ?
#
loop_
_entity_poly.entity_id
_entity_poly.type
_entity_poly.pdbx_seq_one_letter_code
_entity_poly.pdbx_strand_id
1 'polypeptide(L)'
;MARIITPIFGTRRPCIEAHRQIQSEWIRRASDIRRPQCVDSDANTPQISHEVLFYVPVEYGRRRLQNIRIARSAARRRRLASGVASEPSTARLRWSAAILLSALVGGCASAPLDRAGSLQSYDDLKPSDGILTRSLLKVNKDDLLAAKTVRIIPTSFSDPAGATPFTPHQRSLVTNAVDRSLCTGLSERFQVVSAWAPADLTVHAVVTHIKATDPVAAGLSKGASVAKSVVLPGVPVPVPRIPIGLGSLSLEAEARNPEGQQKAAMIWGRGANAFLGTGRVSEEGDAYGLAAEFGADFSKLMVTGETPFGGLPSAPSFERIGMLLGGAPKYPACAAFGRHPGVAGLIGEGIGLPPDWTDKGATDQRPTATSH
;
A
#
# COMPACT_ATOMS: atom_id res chain seq x y z
N MET A 1 69.57 -16.69 16.66
CA MET A 1 68.86 -17.97 16.40
C MET A 1 67.37 -17.73 16.58
N ALA A 2 66.63 -17.51 15.50
CA ALA A 2 65.18 -17.40 15.50
C ALA A 2 64.62 -18.52 14.62
N ARG A 3 63.76 -19.38 15.18
CA ARG A 3 63.05 -20.41 14.42
C ARG A 3 61.73 -19.83 13.92
N ILE A 4 61.63 -19.76 12.61
CA ILE A 4 60.47 -19.39 11.80
C ILE A 4 59.55 -20.60 11.74
N ILE A 5 58.26 -20.42 12.02
CA ILE A 5 57.18 -21.34 11.62
C ILE A 5 56.24 -20.56 10.70
N THR A 6 56.18 -20.98 9.45
CA THR A 6 55.35 -20.43 8.39
C THR A 6 54.06 -21.26 8.27
N PRO A 7 52.87 -20.67 8.09
CA PRO A 7 51.73 -21.37 7.50
C PRO A 7 51.59 -21.04 6.02
N ILE A 8 51.36 -22.09 5.24
CA ILE A 8 51.15 -22.14 3.80
C ILE A 8 49.73 -21.65 3.49
N PHE A 9 49.58 -20.52 2.79
CA PHE A 9 48.30 -20.10 2.20
C PHE A 9 48.15 -20.69 0.80
N GLY A 10 47.31 -21.73 0.69
CA GLY A 10 46.83 -22.27 -0.57
C GLY A 10 45.82 -21.33 -1.24
N THR A 11 46.03 -21.08 -2.52
CA THR A 11 45.23 -20.26 -3.43
C THR A 11 43.80 -20.78 -3.63
N ARG A 12 42.79 -19.91 -3.46
CA ARG A 12 41.45 -20.07 -4.04
C ARG A 12 40.94 -18.75 -4.63
N ARG A 13 41.08 -18.59 -5.94
CA ARG A 13 40.06 -17.96 -6.84
C ARG A 13 39.34 -19.16 -7.49
N PRO A 14 38.02 -19.16 -7.81
CA PRO A 14 37.29 -18.06 -8.47
C PRO A 14 35.79 -17.88 -8.05
N CYS A 15 35.25 -16.67 -8.20
CA CYS A 15 33.79 -16.42 -8.28
C CYS A 15 33.45 -15.08 -8.97
N ILE A 16 34.41 -14.16 -9.01
CA ILE A 16 34.22 -12.81 -9.58
C ILE A 16 34.29 -12.82 -11.13
N GLU A 17 35.02 -13.75 -11.75
CA GLU A 17 35.18 -13.77 -13.22
C GLU A 17 33.94 -14.34 -13.95
N ALA A 18 33.20 -15.26 -13.32
CA ALA A 18 31.98 -15.84 -13.91
C ALA A 18 30.84 -14.81 -14.04
N HIS A 19 30.79 -13.82 -13.13
CA HIS A 19 29.75 -12.79 -13.15
C HIS A 19 29.95 -11.75 -14.27
N ARG A 20 31.20 -11.54 -14.70
CA ARG A 20 31.53 -10.61 -15.79
C ARG A 20 31.20 -11.20 -17.16
N GLN A 21 31.33 -12.52 -17.31
CA GLN A 21 31.03 -13.22 -18.55
C GLN A 21 29.51 -13.22 -18.83
N ILE A 22 28.68 -13.47 -17.81
CA ILE A 22 27.21 -13.48 -17.93
C ILE A 22 26.64 -12.08 -18.27
N GLN A 23 27.21 -11.01 -17.71
CA GLN A 23 26.78 -9.64 -18.04
C GLN A 23 27.10 -9.25 -19.49
N SER A 24 28.20 -9.75 -20.05
CA SER A 24 28.59 -9.41 -21.43
C SER A 24 27.73 -10.09 -22.51
N GLU A 25 27.19 -11.28 -22.23
CA GLU A 25 26.29 -11.99 -23.16
C GLU A 25 24.87 -11.40 -23.18
N TRP A 26 24.38 -10.89 -22.04
CA TRP A 26 23.08 -10.21 -21.98
C TRP A 26 23.06 -8.88 -22.75
N ILE A 27 24.15 -8.11 -22.69
CA ILE A 27 24.26 -6.83 -23.41
C ILE A 27 24.30 -7.06 -24.93
N ARG A 28 24.92 -8.14 -25.42
CA ARG A 28 24.93 -8.47 -26.85
C ARG A 28 23.59 -9.00 -27.37
N ARG A 29 22.77 -9.64 -26.53
CA ARG A 29 21.42 -10.08 -26.91
C ARG A 29 20.39 -8.96 -26.93
N ALA A 30 20.59 -7.90 -26.16
CA ALA A 30 19.69 -6.74 -26.12
C ALA A 30 19.85 -5.80 -27.32
N SER A 31 20.96 -5.87 -28.07
CA SER A 31 21.22 -5.00 -29.22
C SER A 31 20.67 -5.50 -30.57
N ASP A 32 20.01 -6.66 -30.62
CA ASP A 32 19.55 -7.29 -31.87
C ASP A 32 18.02 -7.27 -32.08
N ILE A 33 17.30 -6.45 -31.32
CA ILE A 33 15.87 -6.21 -31.56
C ILE A 33 15.73 -5.05 -32.55
N ARG A 34 15.66 -5.44 -33.83
CA ARG A 34 15.30 -4.58 -34.97
C ARG A 34 13.97 -3.84 -34.72
N ARG A 35 13.97 -2.55 -35.03
CA ARG A 35 12.82 -1.62 -35.01
C ARG A 35 11.68 -2.12 -35.92
N PRO A 36 10.40 -2.02 -35.51
CA PRO A 36 9.29 -1.96 -36.45
C PRO A 36 9.04 -0.52 -36.91
N GLN A 37 8.82 -0.38 -38.22
CA GLN A 37 8.49 0.85 -38.93
C GLN A 37 7.07 1.33 -38.58
N CYS A 38 6.89 2.66 -38.52
CA CYS A 38 5.59 3.32 -38.55
C CYS A 38 4.99 3.22 -39.96
N VAL A 39 3.71 2.87 -40.05
CA VAL A 39 2.90 2.95 -41.28
C VAL A 39 1.72 3.86 -40.98
N ASP A 40 1.64 4.98 -41.71
CA ASP A 40 0.47 5.86 -41.82
C ASP A 40 -0.60 5.21 -42.70
N SER A 41 -1.88 5.39 -42.36
CA SER A 41 -2.98 5.32 -43.33
C SER A 41 -4.23 6.01 -42.78
N ASP A 42 -4.58 7.10 -43.45
CA ASP A 42 -5.81 7.89 -43.34
C ASP A 42 -7.04 7.17 -43.92
N ALA A 43 -8.20 7.60 -43.41
CA ALA A 43 -9.53 7.71 -44.04
C ALA A 43 -10.18 6.47 -44.70
N ASN A 44 -11.41 6.13 -44.26
CA ASN A 44 -12.66 6.51 -44.95
C ASN A 44 -13.88 5.75 -44.35
N THR A 45 -14.94 6.47 -44.00
CA THR A 45 -16.28 5.95 -43.64
C THR A 45 -17.07 5.63 -44.93
N PRO A 46 -18.14 4.78 -44.92
CA PRO A 46 -19.47 5.30 -44.62
C PRO A 46 -20.47 4.34 -43.93
N GLN A 47 -21.57 4.98 -43.48
CA GLN A 47 -22.87 4.57 -42.92
C GLN A 47 -23.46 3.20 -43.29
N ILE A 48 -24.36 2.68 -42.42
CA ILE A 48 -25.82 2.54 -42.66
C ILE A 48 -26.57 2.26 -41.34
N SER A 49 -27.77 2.83 -41.26
CA SER A 49 -28.70 2.99 -40.15
C SER A 49 -29.79 1.90 -40.07
N HIS A 50 -30.64 2.02 -39.04
CA HIS A 50 -31.95 1.38 -38.77
C HIS A 50 -31.93 -0.01 -38.11
N GLU A 51 -32.89 -0.45 -37.31
CA GLU A 51 -33.89 0.13 -36.40
C GLU A 51 -34.51 -1.07 -35.64
N VAL A 52 -34.82 -0.84 -34.36
CA VAL A 52 -35.79 -1.50 -33.46
C VAL A 52 -36.64 -2.68 -34.03
N LEU A 53 -36.69 -3.82 -33.31
CA LEU A 53 -37.97 -4.43 -32.93
C LEU A 53 -37.85 -5.39 -31.74
N PHE A 54 -38.69 -5.14 -30.73
CA PHE A 54 -38.99 -6.00 -29.59
C PHE A 54 -39.76 -7.25 -30.04
N TYR A 55 -39.46 -8.41 -29.44
CA TYR A 55 -40.44 -9.50 -29.36
C TYR A 55 -40.22 -10.33 -28.09
N VAL A 56 -41.22 -10.29 -27.20
CA VAL A 56 -41.39 -11.15 -26.03
C VAL A 56 -42.58 -12.05 -26.33
N PRO A 57 -42.52 -13.38 -26.10
CA PRO A 57 -43.71 -14.18 -25.95
C PRO A 57 -43.94 -14.57 -24.48
N VAL A 58 -45.17 -14.31 -24.02
CA VAL A 58 -45.80 -14.89 -22.83
C VAL A 58 -47.06 -15.63 -23.32
N GLU A 59 -47.17 -16.93 -23.03
CA GLU A 59 -48.43 -17.70 -22.97
C GLU A 59 -48.12 -19.00 -22.18
N TYR A 60 -48.57 -19.20 -20.94
CA TYR A 60 -49.91 -19.52 -20.41
C TYR A 60 -50.46 -20.90 -20.83
N GLY A 61 -50.68 -21.81 -19.87
CA GLY A 61 -51.50 -23.00 -20.11
C GLY A 61 -51.34 -24.22 -19.19
N ARG A 62 -52.06 -24.23 -18.05
CA ARG A 62 -52.35 -25.40 -17.20
C ARG A 62 -52.94 -26.60 -17.99
N ARG A 63 -52.64 -27.84 -17.58
CA ARG A 63 -53.64 -28.85 -17.14
C ARG A 63 -53.06 -30.18 -16.63
N ARG A 64 -53.59 -30.60 -15.47
CA ARG A 64 -53.90 -31.96 -14.93
C ARG A 64 -52.75 -32.95 -14.72
N LEU A 65 -52.44 -33.32 -13.46
CA LEU A 65 -53.14 -34.32 -12.62
C LEU A 65 -53.33 -35.68 -13.31
N GLN A 66 -52.50 -36.68 -12.97
CA GLN A 66 -53.00 -37.94 -12.39
C GLN A 66 -51.88 -38.89 -11.93
N ASN A 67 -52.21 -39.59 -10.84
CA ASN A 67 -51.70 -40.90 -10.39
C ASN A 67 -50.74 -40.92 -9.20
N ILE A 68 -51.36 -40.69 -8.04
CA ILE A 68 -51.00 -41.28 -6.75
C ILE A 68 -51.62 -42.68 -6.65
N ARG A 69 -50.84 -43.64 -6.15
CA ARG A 69 -51.19 -44.97 -5.58
C ARG A 69 -51.49 -46.13 -6.54
N ILE A 70 -50.45 -46.94 -6.74
CA ILE A 70 -50.46 -48.39 -6.43
C ILE A 70 -49.17 -48.62 -5.62
N ALA A 71 -49.19 -48.50 -4.29
CA ALA A 71 -49.53 -49.55 -3.34
C ALA A 71 -48.66 -50.82 -3.46
N ARG A 72 -47.69 -50.88 -2.54
CA ARG A 72 -47.33 -52.04 -1.71
C ARG A 72 -46.35 -53.07 -2.27
N SER A 73 -45.44 -53.44 -1.35
CA SER A 73 -44.65 -54.68 -1.28
C SER A 73 -43.41 -54.81 -2.17
N ALA A 74 -42.29 -54.19 -1.78
CA ALA A 74 -40.94 -54.78 -1.85
C ALA A 74 -39.82 -53.79 -1.42
N ALA A 75 -39.79 -53.35 -0.16
CA ALA A 75 -38.54 -52.81 0.42
C ALA A 75 -38.48 -52.90 1.95
N ARG A 76 -39.41 -53.62 2.58
CA ARG A 76 -39.34 -54.03 3.99
C ARG A 76 -38.54 -55.34 4.07
N ARG A 77 -37.27 -55.31 3.67
CA ARG A 77 -36.27 -56.39 3.90
C ARG A 77 -34.83 -55.94 3.59
N ARG A 78 -34.44 -54.74 4.06
CA ARG A 78 -33.04 -54.33 4.30
C ARG A 78 -32.93 -53.49 5.58
N ARG A 79 -33.57 -53.95 6.65
CA ARG A 79 -33.13 -53.69 8.03
C ARG A 79 -32.69 -55.04 8.55
N LEU A 80 -31.55 -55.08 9.24
CA LEU A 80 -30.75 -56.26 9.63
C LEU A 80 -29.57 -56.52 8.68
N ALA A 81 -28.62 -55.58 8.64
CA ALA A 81 -27.17 -55.81 8.52
C ALA A 81 -26.46 -54.48 8.19
N SER A 82 -26.32 -53.61 9.18
CA SER A 82 -25.22 -52.63 9.23
C SER A 82 -25.15 -52.15 10.67
N GLY A 83 -23.98 -52.31 11.27
CA GLY A 83 -23.73 -52.03 12.66
C GLY A 83 -24.01 -50.57 13.02
N VAL A 84 -24.16 -50.36 14.32
CA VAL A 84 -24.05 -49.06 14.98
C VAL A 84 -22.71 -48.43 14.56
N ALA A 85 -22.75 -47.58 13.54
CA ALA A 85 -21.73 -46.58 13.30
C ALA A 85 -22.24 -45.32 13.98
N SER A 86 -21.60 -44.95 15.08
CA SER A 86 -21.77 -43.64 15.71
C SER A 86 -21.61 -42.55 14.65
N GLU A 87 -22.68 -41.80 14.36
CA GLU A 87 -22.59 -40.59 13.55
C GLU A 87 -21.59 -39.64 14.23
N PRO A 88 -20.49 -39.21 13.56
CA PRO A 88 -19.65 -38.16 14.09
C PRO A 88 -20.48 -36.87 14.09
N SER A 89 -20.98 -36.53 15.27
CA SER A 89 -21.70 -35.32 15.65
C SER A 89 -21.50 -34.14 14.69
N THR A 90 -22.53 -33.82 13.91
CA THR A 90 -22.67 -32.56 13.14
C THR A 90 -22.47 -31.32 14.02
N ALA A 91 -22.70 -31.45 15.33
CA ALA A 91 -22.35 -30.43 16.31
C ALA A 91 -20.84 -30.12 16.30
N ARG A 92 -19.94 -31.12 16.38
CA ARG A 92 -18.48 -30.88 16.43
C ARG A 92 -17.98 -30.13 15.20
N LEU A 93 -18.52 -30.43 14.00
CA LEU A 93 -18.14 -29.73 12.77
C LEU A 93 -18.58 -28.25 12.75
N ARG A 94 -19.75 -27.94 13.34
CA ARG A 94 -20.25 -26.56 13.48
C ARG A 94 -19.45 -25.77 14.51
N TRP A 95 -19.01 -26.40 15.60
CA TRP A 95 -18.12 -25.79 16.59
C TRP A 95 -16.71 -25.54 16.03
N SER A 96 -16.15 -26.46 15.25
CA SER A 96 -14.86 -26.26 14.56
C SER A 96 -14.92 -25.10 13.56
N ALA A 97 -15.99 -25.02 12.77
CA ALA A 97 -16.20 -23.92 11.83
C ALA A 97 -16.39 -22.57 12.53
N ALA A 98 -17.12 -22.55 13.66
CA ALA A 98 -17.30 -21.33 14.46
C ALA A 98 -15.98 -20.88 15.09
N ILE A 99 -15.15 -21.79 15.61
CA ILE A 99 -13.83 -21.46 16.17
C ILE A 99 -12.87 -20.95 15.08
N LEU A 100 -12.85 -21.60 13.90
CA LEU A 100 -12.07 -21.11 12.75
C LEU A 100 -12.53 -19.72 12.27
N LEU A 101 -13.84 -19.49 12.22
CA LEU A 101 -14.39 -18.20 11.83
C LEU A 101 -14.10 -17.10 12.87
N SER A 102 -14.13 -17.45 14.17
CA SER A 102 -13.77 -16.55 15.26
C SER A 102 -12.28 -16.17 15.25
N ALA A 103 -11.41 -17.12 14.92
CA ALA A 103 -9.97 -16.90 14.83
C ALA A 103 -9.57 -15.99 13.65
N LEU A 104 -10.40 -15.90 12.61
CA LEU A 104 -10.15 -15.02 11.45
C LEU A 104 -10.45 -13.54 11.72
N VAL A 105 -11.20 -13.20 12.78
CA VAL A 105 -11.61 -11.80 13.06
C VAL A 105 -10.57 -11.04 13.88
N GLY A 106 -9.63 -11.72 14.55
CA GLY A 106 -8.64 -11.11 15.46
C GLY A 106 -7.36 -10.57 14.80
N GLY A 107 -7.25 -10.58 13.47
CA GLY A 107 -5.97 -10.39 12.77
C GLY A 107 -5.62 -8.98 12.29
N CYS A 108 -6.41 -7.95 12.63
CA CYS A 108 -6.16 -6.59 12.20
C CYS A 108 -5.36 -5.82 13.26
N ALA A 109 -4.19 -5.30 12.90
CA ALA A 109 -3.57 -4.28 13.72
C ALA A 109 -4.50 -3.05 13.76
N SER A 110 -4.66 -2.45 14.93
CA SER A 110 -5.28 -1.14 15.09
C SER A 110 -4.20 -0.12 15.40
N ALA A 111 -4.45 1.13 15.01
CA ALA A 111 -3.62 2.26 15.40
C ALA A 111 -4.48 3.20 16.26
N PRO A 112 -3.94 3.76 17.35
CA PRO A 112 -4.67 4.72 18.17
C PRO A 112 -4.86 6.03 17.41
N LEU A 113 -5.92 6.78 17.74
CA LEU A 113 -6.14 8.15 17.26
C LEU A 113 -5.84 9.15 18.38
N ASP A 114 -4.75 8.92 19.10
CA ASP A 114 -4.36 9.75 20.24
C ASP A 114 -4.00 11.16 19.78
N ARG A 115 -4.37 12.14 20.60
CA ARG A 115 -4.06 13.55 20.37
C ARG A 115 -2.66 13.85 20.88
N ALA A 116 -1.73 14.15 19.99
CA ALA A 116 -0.33 14.42 20.35
C ALA A 116 -0.04 15.90 20.63
N GLY A 117 -1.03 16.78 20.46
CA GLY A 117 -0.87 18.22 20.64
C GLY A 117 -0.18 18.92 19.47
N SER A 118 -0.09 18.29 18.29
CA SER A 118 0.59 18.90 17.13
C SER A 118 -0.32 19.81 16.28
N LEU A 119 -1.64 19.63 16.39
CA LEU A 119 -2.63 20.44 15.67
C LEU A 119 -2.88 21.77 16.37
N GLN A 120 -3.18 22.83 15.60
CA GLN A 120 -3.53 24.13 16.19
C GLN A 120 -4.84 24.10 16.99
N SER A 121 -5.80 23.32 16.54
CA SER A 121 -7.05 23.05 17.26
C SER A 121 -7.52 21.64 16.94
N TYR A 122 -8.20 21.02 17.91
CA TYR A 122 -8.87 19.74 17.78
C TYR A 122 -10.40 19.88 17.68
N ASP A 123 -10.89 21.12 17.68
CA ASP A 123 -12.32 21.42 17.69
C ASP A 123 -12.93 21.13 16.32
N ASP A 124 -14.18 20.67 16.31
CA ASP A 124 -14.95 20.33 15.10
C ASP A 124 -14.39 19.20 14.24
N LEU A 125 -13.39 18.45 14.75
CA LEU A 125 -12.94 17.21 14.15
C LEU A 125 -14.08 16.17 14.17
N LYS A 126 -14.43 15.65 12.99
CA LYS A 126 -15.53 14.68 12.82
C LYS A 126 -15.00 13.33 12.35
N PRO A 127 -15.52 12.20 12.86
CA PRO A 127 -15.18 10.87 12.36
C PRO A 127 -15.40 10.73 10.85
N SER A 128 -14.42 10.15 10.17
CA SER A 128 -14.52 9.80 8.75
C SER A 128 -13.66 8.57 8.48
N ASP A 129 -14.21 7.39 8.76
CA ASP A 129 -13.43 6.16 8.66
C ASP A 129 -13.46 5.59 7.23
N GLY A 130 -12.32 5.02 6.82
CA GLY A 130 -12.23 4.09 5.70
C GLY A 130 -12.50 2.66 6.15
N ILE A 131 -12.35 1.71 5.22
CA ILE A 131 -12.52 0.28 5.53
C ILE A 131 -11.49 -0.20 6.56
N LEU A 132 -10.26 0.29 6.45
CA LEU A 132 -9.12 -0.07 7.31
C LEU A 132 -8.53 1.10 8.08
N THR A 133 -8.76 2.32 7.58
CA THR A 133 -8.26 3.56 8.15
C THR A 133 -9.28 4.11 9.13
N ARG A 134 -8.84 4.49 10.32
CA ARG A 134 -9.63 5.34 11.22
C ARG A 134 -9.19 6.78 11.09
N SER A 135 -10.13 7.72 11.10
CA SER A 135 -9.76 9.13 11.05
C SER A 135 -10.76 10.09 11.69
N LEU A 136 -10.24 11.25 12.12
CA LEU A 136 -11.01 12.43 12.48
C LEU A 136 -10.57 13.59 11.58
N LEU A 137 -11.52 14.24 10.90
CA LEU A 137 -11.24 15.27 9.89
C LEU A 137 -11.92 16.59 10.23
N LYS A 138 -11.25 17.69 9.89
CA LYS A 138 -11.81 19.04 9.81
C LYS A 138 -11.38 19.64 8.48
N VAL A 139 -12.31 20.27 7.78
CA VAL A 139 -12.02 20.88 6.48
C VAL A 139 -12.84 22.15 6.29
N ASN A 140 -12.18 23.22 5.88
CA ASN A 140 -12.80 24.40 5.30
C ASN A 140 -12.62 24.33 3.79
N LYS A 141 -13.66 23.84 3.10
CA LYS A 141 -13.60 23.54 1.67
C LYS A 141 -13.32 24.78 0.82
N ASP A 142 -13.96 25.90 1.12
CA ASP A 142 -13.84 27.12 0.32
C ASP A 142 -12.41 27.69 0.40
N ASP A 143 -11.85 27.75 1.61
CA ASP A 143 -10.47 28.22 1.82
C ASP A 143 -9.45 27.29 1.14
N LEU A 144 -9.65 25.98 1.20
CA LEU A 144 -8.77 25.03 0.50
C LEU A 144 -8.84 25.19 -1.02
N LEU A 145 -10.04 25.30 -1.59
CA LEU A 145 -10.23 25.39 -3.03
C LEU A 145 -9.78 26.76 -3.59
N ALA A 146 -9.78 27.81 -2.77
CA ALA A 146 -9.22 29.11 -3.13
C ALA A 146 -7.69 29.13 -3.18
N ALA A 147 -7.02 28.32 -2.35
CA ALA A 147 -5.56 28.26 -2.30
C ALA A 147 -4.94 27.63 -3.56
N LYS A 148 -3.80 28.20 -4.01
CA LYS A 148 -3.08 27.79 -5.21
C LYS A 148 -1.70 27.22 -4.90
N THR A 149 -1.06 27.74 -3.87
CA THR A 149 0.31 27.37 -3.48
C THR A 149 0.31 26.64 -2.14
N VAL A 150 1.18 25.63 -2.04
CA VAL A 150 1.37 24.88 -0.80
C VAL A 150 2.85 24.76 -0.47
N ARG A 151 3.17 24.95 0.80
CA ARG A 151 4.48 24.64 1.38
C ARG A 151 4.34 23.43 2.29
N ILE A 152 5.26 22.48 2.19
CA ILE A 152 5.30 21.30 3.06
C ILE A 152 6.45 21.51 4.04
N ILE A 153 6.14 21.49 5.34
CA ILE A 153 7.14 21.38 6.40
C ILE A 153 7.47 19.89 6.53
N PRO A 154 8.77 19.50 6.57
CA PRO A 154 9.15 18.09 6.71
C PRO A 154 8.48 17.42 7.90
N THR A 155 7.98 16.20 7.69
CA THR A 155 7.29 15.43 8.72
C THR A 155 8.23 15.10 9.87
N SER A 156 7.75 15.21 11.11
CA SER A 156 8.50 14.84 12.31
C SER A 156 7.80 13.75 13.13
N PHE A 157 8.46 13.29 14.19
CA PHE A 157 7.83 12.47 15.24
C PHE A 157 7.47 13.37 16.42
N SER A 158 6.30 13.13 17.04
CA SER A 158 5.88 13.84 18.27
C SER A 158 6.84 13.56 19.43
N ASP A 159 7.35 12.34 19.50
CA ASP A 159 8.41 11.93 20.41
C ASP A 159 9.67 11.51 19.60
N PRO A 160 10.58 12.44 19.32
CA PRO A 160 11.79 12.15 18.55
C PRO A 160 12.71 11.14 19.23
N ALA A 161 12.59 10.95 20.56
CA ALA A 161 13.37 9.98 21.33
C ALA A 161 12.60 8.67 21.62
N GLY A 162 11.35 8.55 21.15
CA GLY A 162 10.33 7.73 21.81
C GLY A 162 10.46 6.22 21.90
N ALA A 163 9.49 5.63 22.61
CA ALA A 163 9.48 4.27 23.16
C ALA A 163 9.61 3.10 22.15
N THR A 164 9.31 3.32 20.86
CA THR A 164 9.52 2.32 19.80
C THR A 164 10.92 2.52 19.19
N PRO A 165 11.82 1.52 19.21
CA PRO A 165 13.23 1.73 18.93
C PRO A 165 13.54 1.73 17.42
N PHE A 166 12.90 2.62 16.65
CA PHE A 166 13.38 2.89 15.29
C PHE A 166 14.65 3.72 15.37
N THR A 167 15.67 3.26 14.64
CA THR A 167 16.90 4.03 14.41
C THR A 167 16.57 5.36 13.72
N PRO A 168 17.43 6.38 13.84
CA PRO A 168 17.24 7.65 13.14
C PRO A 168 17.06 7.48 11.63
N HIS A 169 17.75 6.51 11.02
CA HIS A 169 17.62 6.19 9.61
C HIS A 169 16.22 5.65 9.27
N GLN A 170 15.71 4.68 10.01
CA GLN A 170 14.34 4.15 9.80
C GLN A 170 13.27 5.23 9.96
N ARG A 171 13.42 6.10 10.97
CA ARG A 171 12.55 7.27 11.15
C ARG A 171 12.58 8.21 9.94
N SER A 172 13.77 8.44 9.37
CA SER A 172 13.92 9.25 8.17
C SER A 172 13.24 8.61 6.94
N LEU A 173 13.27 7.28 6.80
CA LEU A 173 12.58 6.60 5.69
C LEU A 173 11.06 6.77 5.78
N VAL A 174 10.50 6.62 6.98
CA VAL A 174 9.05 6.79 7.21
C VAL A 174 8.62 8.24 6.97
N THR A 175 9.33 9.22 7.52
CA THR A 175 9.01 10.65 7.33
C THR A 175 9.18 11.10 5.88
N ASN A 176 10.25 10.68 5.19
CA ASN A 176 10.42 10.91 3.75
C ASN A 176 9.33 10.24 2.91
N ALA A 177 8.82 9.08 3.32
CA ALA A 177 7.67 8.44 2.64
C ALA A 177 6.38 9.26 2.78
N VAL A 178 6.11 9.83 3.96
CA VAL A 178 5.01 10.78 4.17
C VAL A 178 5.17 11.99 3.25
N ASP A 179 6.32 12.67 3.33
CA ASP A 179 6.54 13.93 2.62
C ASP A 179 6.53 13.77 1.09
N ARG A 180 7.10 12.68 0.56
CA ARG A 180 7.03 12.38 -0.89
C ARG A 180 5.60 12.10 -1.35
N SER A 181 4.82 11.38 -0.55
CA SER A 181 3.42 11.10 -0.87
C SER A 181 2.57 12.38 -0.81
N LEU A 182 2.78 13.21 0.22
CA LEU A 182 2.18 14.55 0.32
C LEU A 182 2.53 15.41 -0.88
N CYS A 183 3.81 15.54 -1.24
CA CYS A 183 4.18 16.30 -2.43
C CYS A 183 3.48 15.75 -3.68
N THR A 184 3.54 14.43 -3.89
CA THR A 184 2.97 13.77 -5.07
C THR A 184 1.49 14.11 -5.20
N GLY A 185 0.71 13.89 -4.14
CA GLY A 185 -0.73 14.15 -4.18
C GLY A 185 -1.08 15.63 -4.22
N LEU A 186 -0.41 16.48 -3.44
CA LEU A 186 -0.67 17.92 -3.45
C LEU A 186 -0.33 18.57 -4.81
N SER A 187 0.68 18.05 -5.51
CA SER A 187 1.10 18.54 -6.82
C SER A 187 0.09 18.31 -7.96
N GLU A 188 -0.96 17.51 -7.70
CA GLU A 188 -2.08 17.31 -8.62
C GLU A 188 -2.90 18.60 -8.80
N ARG A 189 -2.94 19.48 -7.78
CA ARG A 189 -3.66 20.77 -7.85
C ARG A 189 -2.81 21.98 -7.45
N PHE A 190 -2.03 21.86 -6.40
CA PHE A 190 -1.27 22.97 -5.86
C PHE A 190 0.09 23.12 -6.55
N GLN A 191 0.56 24.35 -6.61
CA GLN A 191 1.98 24.62 -6.82
C GLN A 191 2.73 24.38 -5.51
N VAL A 192 3.57 23.35 -5.47
CA VAL A 192 4.41 23.07 -4.29
C VAL A 192 5.62 23.98 -4.33
N VAL A 193 5.71 24.88 -3.36
CA VAL A 193 6.78 25.89 -3.27
C VAL A 193 7.88 25.47 -2.29
N SER A 194 9.05 26.12 -2.39
CA SER A 194 10.17 25.85 -1.48
C SER A 194 9.84 26.20 -0.03
N ALA A 195 10.60 25.64 0.92
CA ALA A 195 10.42 25.87 2.35
C ALA A 195 10.46 27.36 2.77
N TRP A 196 11.15 28.21 2.00
CA TRP A 196 11.34 29.63 2.31
C TRP A 196 10.42 30.56 1.52
N ALA A 197 9.69 30.03 0.54
CA ALA A 197 8.76 30.81 -0.25
C ALA A 197 7.44 31.03 0.51
N PRO A 198 6.75 32.16 0.27
CA PRO A 198 5.37 32.34 0.73
C PRO A 198 4.45 31.31 0.05
N ALA A 199 3.44 30.85 0.78
CA ALA A 199 2.43 29.91 0.30
C ALA A 199 1.07 30.24 0.90
N ASP A 200 0.00 29.99 0.15
CA ASP A 200 -1.38 30.14 0.60
C ASP A 200 -1.71 29.16 1.72
N LEU A 201 -1.09 27.97 1.68
CA LEU A 201 -1.22 26.95 2.71
C LEU A 201 0.16 26.38 3.10
N THR A 202 0.37 26.18 4.39
CA THR A 202 1.50 25.43 4.95
C THR A 202 0.99 24.14 5.56
N VAL A 203 1.44 23.01 5.02
CA VAL A 203 1.13 21.67 5.50
C VAL A 203 2.20 21.22 6.48
N HIS A 204 1.74 20.66 7.60
CA HIS A 204 2.58 20.06 8.62
C HIS A 204 1.97 18.72 9.03
N ALA A 205 2.82 17.68 9.11
CA ALA A 205 2.43 16.36 9.56
C ALA A 205 3.38 15.86 10.66
N VAL A 206 2.83 15.14 11.62
CA VAL A 206 3.56 14.60 12.77
C VAL A 206 3.14 13.16 12.98
N VAL A 207 4.12 12.26 13.03
CA VAL A 207 3.91 10.87 13.44
C VAL A 207 3.68 10.84 14.95
N THR A 208 2.49 10.41 15.36
CA THR A 208 2.06 10.42 16.77
C THR A 208 2.20 9.06 17.42
N HIS A 209 2.03 7.99 16.65
CA HIS A 209 2.23 6.62 17.12
C HIS A 209 2.80 5.74 16.03
N ILE A 210 3.65 4.80 16.45
CA ILE A 210 4.23 3.80 15.58
C ILE A 210 4.41 2.49 16.32
N LYS A 211 3.97 1.41 15.69
CA LYS A 211 4.23 0.05 16.11
C LYS A 211 5.09 -0.65 15.06
N ALA A 212 6.22 -1.19 15.50
CA ALA A 212 7.14 -1.94 14.66
C ALA A 212 6.48 -3.20 14.09
N THR A 213 6.81 -3.52 12.84
CA THR A 213 6.61 -4.85 12.27
C THR A 213 7.59 -5.82 12.93
N ASP A 214 7.16 -7.04 13.21
CA ASP A 214 8.07 -8.13 13.60
C ASP A 214 8.68 -8.75 12.33
N PRO A 215 9.98 -8.57 12.08
CA PRO A 215 10.62 -9.07 10.86
C PRO A 215 10.66 -10.60 10.81
N VAL A 216 10.69 -11.30 11.95
CA VAL A 216 10.69 -12.76 11.99
C VAL A 216 9.32 -13.29 11.56
N ALA A 217 8.25 -12.71 12.12
CA ALA A 217 6.88 -13.02 11.70
C ALA A 217 6.63 -12.71 10.21
N ALA A 218 7.14 -11.58 9.72
CA ALA A 218 7.05 -11.20 8.31
C ALA A 218 7.82 -12.20 7.42
N GLY A 219 9.02 -12.61 7.82
CA GLY A 219 9.83 -13.62 7.11
C GLY A 219 9.18 -15.01 7.07
N LEU A 220 8.59 -15.47 8.17
CA LEU A 220 7.85 -16.74 8.22
C LEU A 220 6.62 -16.71 7.30
N SER A 221 5.92 -15.57 7.25
CA SER A 221 4.80 -15.36 6.33
C SER A 221 5.24 -15.49 4.86
N LYS A 222 6.46 -15.04 4.52
CA LYS A 222 7.06 -15.22 3.19
C LYS A 222 7.39 -16.68 2.89
N GLY A 223 8.01 -17.39 3.82
CA GLY A 223 8.32 -18.82 3.64
C GLY A 223 7.08 -19.68 3.36
N ALA A 224 5.95 -19.38 4.00
CA ALA A 224 4.68 -20.07 3.77
C ALA A 224 3.97 -19.65 2.46
N SER A 225 4.19 -18.43 1.97
CA SER A 225 3.51 -17.87 0.79
C SER A 225 4.17 -18.21 -0.55
N VAL A 226 5.48 -18.49 -0.56
CA VAL A 226 6.23 -18.89 -1.77
C VAL A 226 5.66 -20.14 -2.44
N ALA A 227 4.96 -21.01 -1.70
CA ALA A 227 4.30 -22.19 -2.25
C ALA A 227 3.16 -21.86 -3.24
N LYS A 228 2.54 -20.67 -3.18
CA LYS A 228 1.39 -20.32 -4.05
C LYS A 228 1.76 -19.52 -5.30
N SER A 229 2.84 -18.74 -5.26
CA SER A 229 3.29 -17.92 -6.40
C SER A 229 3.80 -18.73 -7.60
N VAL A 230 4.09 -20.01 -7.42
CA VAL A 230 4.53 -20.91 -8.52
C VAL A 230 3.35 -21.42 -9.35
N VAL A 231 2.11 -21.31 -8.86
CA VAL A 231 0.93 -21.95 -9.48
C VAL A 231 0.21 -21.04 -10.48
N LEU A 232 0.42 -19.71 -10.43
CA LEU A 232 -0.25 -18.73 -11.30
C LEU A 232 0.71 -17.63 -11.78
N PRO A 233 1.54 -17.88 -12.81
CA PRO A 233 2.38 -16.85 -13.40
C PRO A 233 1.52 -15.77 -14.08
N GLY A 234 1.70 -14.50 -13.69
CA GLY A 234 1.10 -13.34 -14.38
C GLY A 234 -0.15 -12.74 -13.74
N VAL A 235 -0.71 -13.35 -12.68
CA VAL A 235 -1.77 -12.72 -11.88
C VAL A 235 -1.18 -12.30 -10.54
N PRO A 236 -1.09 -10.99 -10.24
CA PRO A 236 -0.69 -10.53 -8.91
C PRO A 236 -1.78 -10.91 -7.91
N VAL A 237 -1.68 -12.11 -7.34
CA VAL A 237 -2.55 -12.55 -6.25
C VAL A 237 -1.96 -11.97 -4.97
N PRO A 238 -2.67 -11.07 -4.24
CA PRO A 238 -2.23 -10.62 -2.92
C PRO A 238 -2.03 -11.86 -2.06
N VAL A 239 -0.79 -12.10 -1.61
CA VAL A 239 -0.54 -13.28 -0.79
C VAL A 239 -0.80 -12.92 0.66
N PRO A 240 -1.79 -13.54 1.32
CA PRO A 240 -2.07 -13.23 2.71
C PRO A 240 -0.85 -13.57 3.56
N ARG A 241 -0.42 -12.63 4.40
CA ARG A 241 0.60 -12.85 5.42
C ARG A 241 -0.02 -13.31 6.73
N ILE A 242 0.79 -13.86 7.63
CA ILE A 242 0.30 -14.30 8.93
C ILE A 242 -0.10 -13.05 9.74
N PRO A 243 -1.28 -13.03 10.38
CA PRO A 243 -1.77 -11.87 11.13
C PRO A 243 -1.09 -11.71 12.50
N ILE A 244 0.22 -11.89 12.56
CA ILE A 244 1.04 -11.70 13.77
C ILE A 244 2.18 -10.74 13.45
N GLY A 245 2.57 -9.92 14.42
CA GLY A 245 3.70 -9.01 14.24
C GLY A 245 3.44 -7.85 13.27
N LEU A 246 2.17 -7.52 13.01
CA LEU A 246 1.80 -6.42 12.13
C LEU A 246 2.08 -5.06 12.79
N GLY A 247 2.72 -4.18 12.02
CA GLY A 247 2.95 -2.79 12.41
C GLY A 247 1.71 -1.91 12.24
N SER A 248 1.78 -0.71 12.80
CA SER A 248 0.74 0.32 12.67
C SER A 248 1.36 1.71 12.71
N LEU A 249 0.63 2.68 12.18
CA LEU A 249 1.06 4.07 12.10
C LEU A 249 -0.13 4.99 12.37
N SER A 250 0.12 6.02 13.18
CA SER A 250 -0.80 7.13 13.38
C SER A 250 -0.10 8.45 13.17
N LEU A 251 -0.81 9.38 12.53
CA LEU A 251 -0.31 10.72 12.25
C LEU A 251 -1.38 11.77 12.52
N GLU A 252 -0.92 12.95 12.85
CA GLU A 252 -1.68 14.18 12.83
C GLU A 252 -1.14 15.04 11.69
N ALA A 253 -2.03 15.66 10.90
CA ALA A 253 -1.64 16.69 9.97
C ALA A 253 -2.65 17.82 9.92
N GLU A 254 -2.14 18.97 9.52
CA GLU A 254 -2.94 20.15 9.26
C GLU A 254 -2.37 20.98 8.12
N ALA A 255 -3.26 21.79 7.55
CA ALA A 255 -2.89 22.88 6.66
C ALA A 255 -3.33 24.20 7.27
N ARG A 256 -2.39 25.15 7.36
CA ARG A 256 -2.60 26.49 7.92
C ARG A 256 -2.42 27.55 6.84
N ASN A 257 -3.22 28.60 6.86
CA ASN A 257 -3.01 29.78 6.02
C ASN A 257 -1.87 30.67 6.58
N PRO A 258 -1.46 31.76 5.91
CA PRO A 258 -0.41 32.66 6.38
C PRO A 258 -0.71 33.28 7.75
N GLU A 259 -1.99 33.45 8.10
CA GLU A 259 -2.45 33.95 9.40
C GLU A 259 -2.39 32.89 10.51
N GLY A 260 -1.94 31.67 10.21
CA GLY A 260 -1.83 30.57 11.15
C GLY A 260 -3.16 29.86 11.48
N GLN A 261 -4.24 30.22 10.79
CA GLN A 261 -5.54 29.59 10.95
C GLN A 261 -5.56 28.22 10.27
N GLN A 262 -6.00 27.21 11.01
CA GLN A 262 -6.15 25.85 10.51
C GLN A 262 -7.32 25.76 9.52
N LYS A 263 -7.03 25.39 8.27
CA LYS A 263 -8.01 25.23 7.18
C LYS A 263 -8.34 23.77 6.88
N ALA A 264 -7.43 22.87 7.21
CA ALA A 264 -7.69 21.44 7.23
C ALA A 264 -6.93 20.79 8.39
N ALA A 265 -7.50 19.71 8.93
CA ALA A 265 -6.83 18.84 9.87
C ALA A 265 -7.30 17.40 9.73
N MET A 266 -6.40 16.48 10.03
CA MET A 266 -6.63 15.04 10.00
C MET A 266 -5.85 14.38 11.13
N ILE A 267 -6.57 13.64 11.97
CA ILE A 267 -5.96 12.57 12.77
C ILE A 267 -6.22 11.27 12.03
N TRP A 268 -5.17 10.53 11.72
CA TRP A 268 -5.23 9.34 10.89
C TRP A 268 -4.54 8.20 11.61
N GLY A 269 -5.12 7.01 11.55
CA GLY A 269 -4.55 5.82 12.15
C GLY A 269 -4.92 4.59 11.36
N ARG A 270 -3.92 3.78 11.02
CA ARG A 270 -4.14 2.50 10.34
C ARG A 270 -3.13 1.48 10.78
N GLY A 271 -3.63 0.26 11.02
CA GLY A 271 -2.78 -0.90 11.17
C GLY A 271 -2.60 -1.61 9.84
N ALA A 272 -1.45 -2.23 9.67
CA ALA A 272 -1.20 -3.05 8.51
C ALA A 272 -2.09 -4.29 8.56
N ASN A 273 -2.55 -4.76 7.40
CA ASN A 273 -3.47 -5.89 7.33
C ASN A 273 -2.78 -7.13 6.77
N ALA A 274 -3.37 -8.29 7.06
CA ALA A 274 -2.84 -9.60 6.69
C ALA A 274 -3.19 -10.03 5.24
N PHE A 275 -4.06 -9.31 4.52
CA PHE A 275 -4.68 -9.81 3.29
C PHE A 275 -4.28 -9.05 2.01
N LEU A 276 -3.95 -7.77 2.13
CA LEU A 276 -3.71 -6.85 1.01
C LEU A 276 -2.24 -6.38 0.92
N GLY A 277 -1.39 -6.76 1.87
CA GLY A 277 0.01 -6.33 1.94
C GLY A 277 0.98 -7.50 1.86
N THR A 278 2.10 -7.31 1.16
CA THR A 278 3.15 -8.31 1.02
C THR A 278 4.00 -8.47 2.28
N GLY A 279 4.00 -7.48 3.18
CA GLY A 279 4.78 -7.44 4.43
C GLY A 279 6.28 -7.40 4.16
N ARG A 280 6.93 -6.25 4.39
CA ARG A 280 8.39 -6.14 4.29
C ARG A 280 9.04 -6.79 5.52
N VAL A 281 10.14 -7.49 5.32
CA VAL A 281 10.89 -8.20 6.37
C VAL A 281 11.82 -7.20 7.09
N SER A 282 11.23 -6.17 7.69
CA SER A 282 11.91 -5.05 8.35
C SER A 282 10.99 -4.41 9.38
N GLU A 283 11.55 -3.88 10.47
CA GLU A 283 10.77 -3.29 11.58
C GLU A 283 9.91 -2.09 11.14
N GLU A 284 10.42 -1.28 10.23
CA GLU A 284 9.76 -0.11 9.65
C GLU A 284 8.87 -0.43 8.45
N GLY A 285 8.81 -1.70 8.06
CA GLY A 285 8.25 -2.15 6.78
C GLY A 285 6.80 -1.74 6.57
N ASP A 286 5.95 -1.99 7.57
CA ASP A 286 4.54 -1.60 7.53
C ASP A 286 4.38 -0.08 7.66
N ALA A 287 5.11 0.55 8.58
CA ALA A 287 5.04 2.00 8.78
C ALA A 287 5.41 2.78 7.51
N TYR A 288 6.42 2.33 6.77
CA TYR A 288 6.82 2.93 5.49
C TYR A 288 5.70 2.88 4.44
N GLY A 289 4.99 1.76 4.33
CA GLY A 289 3.84 1.64 3.42
C GLY A 289 2.65 2.51 3.88
N LEU A 290 2.32 2.45 5.17
CA LEU A 290 1.24 3.24 5.77
C LEU A 290 1.49 4.75 5.67
N ALA A 291 2.75 5.19 5.73
CA ALA A 291 3.14 6.59 5.51
C ALA A 291 2.75 7.09 4.12
N ALA A 292 2.97 6.27 3.09
CA ALA A 292 2.56 6.62 1.73
C ALA A 292 1.03 6.68 1.59
N GLU A 293 0.29 5.76 2.22
CA GLU A 293 -1.18 5.77 2.24
C GLU A 293 -1.75 7.01 2.94
N PHE A 294 -1.19 7.37 4.11
CA PHE A 294 -1.55 8.60 4.81
C PHE A 294 -1.36 9.85 3.93
N GLY A 295 -0.18 10.00 3.30
CA GLY A 295 0.09 11.16 2.46
C GLY A 295 -0.88 11.26 1.27
N ALA A 296 -1.32 10.12 0.75
CA ALA A 296 -2.33 10.06 -0.31
C ALA A 296 -3.72 10.50 0.19
N ASP A 297 -4.14 10.02 1.36
CA ASP A 297 -5.43 10.37 1.96
C ASP A 297 -5.51 11.86 2.32
N PHE A 298 -4.47 12.40 2.99
CA PHE A 298 -4.42 13.81 3.35
C PHE A 298 -4.33 14.71 2.11
N SER A 299 -3.55 14.33 1.11
CA SER A 299 -3.49 15.08 -0.15
C SER A 299 -4.84 15.10 -0.87
N LYS A 300 -5.55 13.97 -0.88
CA LYS A 300 -6.89 13.92 -1.49
C LYS A 300 -7.85 14.86 -0.75
N LEU A 301 -7.87 14.85 0.58
CA LEU A 301 -8.63 15.82 1.38
C LEU A 301 -8.31 17.27 0.99
N MET A 302 -7.03 17.59 0.84
CA MET A 302 -6.55 18.93 0.49
C MET A 302 -6.92 19.35 -0.93
N VAL A 303 -6.83 18.42 -1.88
CA VAL A 303 -7.09 18.67 -3.30
C VAL A 303 -8.58 18.81 -3.57
N THR A 304 -9.43 17.97 -2.96
CA THR A 304 -10.88 17.95 -3.20
C THR A 304 -11.68 18.79 -2.21
N GLY A 305 -11.15 19.05 -1.01
CA GLY A 305 -11.88 19.62 0.11
C GLY A 305 -12.93 18.67 0.71
N GLU A 306 -12.84 17.37 0.40
CA GLU A 306 -13.80 16.33 0.79
C GLU A 306 -13.10 15.14 1.45
N THR A 307 -13.86 14.31 2.17
CA THR A 307 -13.28 13.11 2.78
C THR A 307 -12.59 12.23 1.73
N PRO A 308 -11.37 11.71 2.01
CA PRO A 308 -10.70 10.79 1.10
C PRO A 308 -11.36 9.40 1.09
N PHE A 309 -12.24 9.12 2.05
CA PHE A 309 -12.87 7.81 2.29
C PHE A 309 -14.29 7.72 1.71
N GLY A 310 -14.76 6.49 1.45
CA GLY A 310 -16.15 6.21 1.05
C GLY A 310 -16.52 6.55 -0.41
N GLY A 311 -15.68 7.27 -1.15
CA GLY A 311 -15.86 7.53 -2.58
C GLY A 311 -15.39 6.41 -3.50
N LEU A 312 -15.80 6.44 -4.77
CA LEU A 312 -15.29 5.53 -5.79
C LEU A 312 -13.76 5.71 -5.96
N PRO A 313 -13.00 4.63 -6.23
CA PRO A 313 -11.58 4.74 -6.54
C PRO A 313 -11.38 5.64 -7.76
N SER A 314 -10.67 6.75 -7.59
CA SER A 314 -10.24 7.61 -8.69
C SER A 314 -8.99 7.02 -9.33
N ALA A 315 -8.96 6.93 -10.66
CA ALA A 315 -7.75 6.53 -11.36
C ALA A 315 -6.61 7.51 -11.05
N PRO A 316 -5.38 7.02 -10.78
CA PRO A 316 -4.25 7.90 -10.54
C PRO A 316 -3.89 8.67 -11.83
N SER A 317 -3.40 9.90 -11.67
CA SER A 317 -2.92 10.70 -12.81
C SER A 317 -1.66 10.07 -13.43
N PHE A 318 -1.41 10.33 -14.73
CA PHE A 318 -0.17 9.89 -15.39
C PHE A 318 1.08 10.42 -14.69
N GLU A 319 1.01 11.64 -14.14
CA GLU A 319 2.08 12.25 -13.35
C GLU A 319 2.39 11.42 -12.09
N ARG A 320 1.34 11.01 -11.37
CA ARG A 320 1.46 10.14 -10.20
C ARG A 320 2.01 8.77 -10.55
N ILE A 321 1.57 8.19 -11.67
CA ILE A 321 2.12 6.91 -12.18
C ILE A 321 3.62 7.07 -12.48
N GLY A 322 4.03 8.14 -13.17
CA GLY A 322 5.43 8.42 -13.46
C GLY A 322 6.29 8.54 -12.20
N MET A 323 5.81 9.27 -11.18
CA MET A 323 6.51 9.40 -9.90
C MET A 323 6.59 8.07 -9.13
N LEU A 324 5.51 7.27 -9.12
CA LEU A 324 5.52 5.94 -8.51
C LEU A 324 6.54 5.00 -9.16
N LEU A 325 6.79 5.16 -10.47
CA LEU A 325 7.81 4.43 -11.22
C LEU A 325 9.23 5.00 -11.06
N GLY A 326 9.42 6.03 -10.23
CA GLY A 326 10.73 6.63 -9.94
C GLY A 326 11.07 7.86 -10.78
N GLY A 327 10.08 8.43 -11.48
CA GLY A 327 10.21 9.69 -12.20
C GLY A 327 10.58 10.86 -11.27
N ALA A 328 11.12 11.92 -11.86
CA ALA A 328 11.43 13.15 -11.13
C ALA A 328 10.13 13.82 -10.61
N PRO A 329 10.16 14.49 -9.46
CA PRO A 329 8.99 15.21 -8.97
C PRO A 329 8.66 16.41 -9.87
N LYS A 330 7.36 16.76 -9.92
CA LYS A 330 6.85 17.89 -10.70
C LYS A 330 7.46 19.23 -10.28
N TYR A 331 7.68 19.42 -8.98
CA TYR A 331 8.25 20.63 -8.41
C TYR A 331 9.62 20.36 -7.76
N PRO A 332 10.63 21.24 -7.96
CA PRO A 332 11.95 21.09 -7.35
C PRO A 332 11.92 21.04 -5.82
N ALA A 333 10.96 21.73 -5.20
CA ALA A 333 10.77 21.73 -3.75
C ALA A 333 10.63 20.32 -3.17
N CYS A 334 10.08 19.39 -3.95
CA CYS A 334 9.87 18.02 -3.51
C CYS A 334 11.11 17.12 -3.59
N ALA A 335 12.15 17.55 -4.31
CA ALA A 335 13.41 16.81 -4.33
C ALA A 335 14.07 16.77 -2.94
N ALA A 336 13.73 17.71 -2.06
CA ALA A 336 14.18 17.75 -0.67
C ALA A 336 13.73 16.53 0.16
N PHE A 337 12.67 15.82 -0.27
CA PHE A 337 12.14 14.64 0.42
C PHE A 337 12.67 13.32 -0.16
N GLY A 338 13.63 13.40 -1.08
CA GLY A 338 14.17 12.25 -1.80
C GLY A 338 13.31 11.80 -2.98
N ARG A 339 13.76 10.76 -3.68
CA ARG A 339 13.04 10.18 -4.82
C ARG A 339 12.33 8.91 -4.41
N HIS A 340 11.17 8.64 -4.99
CA HIS A 340 10.50 7.35 -4.80
C HIS A 340 11.41 6.23 -5.31
N PRO A 341 11.50 5.07 -4.62
CA PRO A 341 12.36 3.96 -5.04
C PRO A 341 11.97 3.32 -6.39
N GLY A 342 10.84 3.75 -6.97
CA GLY A 342 10.44 3.41 -8.33
C GLY A 342 10.20 1.92 -8.54
N VAL A 343 10.55 1.44 -9.73
CA VAL A 343 10.44 0.01 -10.10
C VAL A 343 11.22 -0.89 -9.13
N ALA A 344 12.39 -0.45 -8.64
CA ALA A 344 13.16 -1.21 -7.65
C ALA A 344 12.40 -1.34 -6.31
N GLY A 345 11.72 -0.28 -5.87
CA GLY A 345 10.84 -0.30 -4.71
C GLY A 345 9.63 -1.22 -4.90
N LEU A 346 9.00 -1.20 -6.07
CA LEU A 346 7.86 -2.07 -6.40
C LEU A 346 8.27 -3.56 -6.39
N ILE A 347 9.39 -3.90 -7.02
CA ILE A 347 9.93 -5.27 -7.02
C ILE A 347 10.32 -5.68 -5.60
N GLY A 348 11.03 -4.80 -4.89
CA GLY A 348 11.45 -5.04 -3.51
C GLY A 348 10.26 -5.28 -2.59
N GLU A 349 9.22 -4.47 -2.68
CA GLU A 349 7.97 -4.68 -1.94
C GLU A 349 7.31 -6.01 -2.29
N GLY A 350 7.28 -6.38 -3.58
CA GLY A 350 6.73 -7.66 -4.04
C GLY A 350 7.38 -8.86 -3.33
N ILE A 351 8.71 -8.83 -3.18
CA ILE A 351 9.47 -9.88 -2.51
C ILE A 351 9.70 -9.64 -1.01
N GLY A 352 9.23 -8.52 -0.46
CA GLY A 352 9.30 -8.17 0.96
C GLY A 352 10.66 -7.63 1.41
N LEU A 353 11.45 -7.01 0.54
CA LEU A 353 12.70 -6.36 0.91
C LEU A 353 12.47 -5.20 1.90
N PRO A 354 13.40 -5.02 2.85
CA PRO A 354 13.47 -3.82 3.67
C PRO A 354 13.48 -2.51 2.85
N PRO A 355 12.82 -1.42 3.31
CA PRO A 355 12.80 -0.14 2.61
C PRO A 355 14.19 0.43 2.35
N ASP A 356 15.10 0.38 3.32
CA ASP A 356 16.48 0.89 3.22
C ASP A 356 17.30 0.28 2.07
N TRP A 357 16.94 -0.92 1.60
CA TRP A 357 17.59 -1.55 0.45
C TRP A 357 17.19 -0.89 -0.86
N THR A 358 15.93 -0.46 -0.95
CA THR A 358 15.33 0.07 -2.19
C THR A 358 15.24 1.59 -2.22
N ASP A 359 15.12 2.22 -1.06
CA ASP A 359 14.99 3.65 -0.87
C ASP A 359 16.29 4.22 -0.29
N LYS A 360 16.81 5.27 -0.94
CA LYS A 360 18.02 5.96 -0.52
C LYS A 360 17.74 7.17 0.37
N GLY A 361 16.46 7.45 0.65
CA GLY A 361 16.02 8.60 1.42
C GLY A 361 16.26 9.92 0.71
N ALA A 362 16.05 11.01 1.44
CA ALA A 362 16.47 12.34 1.02
C ALA A 362 18.00 12.46 1.13
N THR A 363 18.66 12.84 0.03
CA THR A 363 20.06 13.29 0.10
C THR A 363 20.11 14.58 0.91
N ASP A 364 20.98 14.64 1.90
CA ASP A 364 21.16 15.77 2.81
C ASP A 364 21.56 17.02 1.99
N GLN A 365 20.58 17.80 1.55
CA GLN A 365 20.78 19.08 0.87
C GLN A 365 20.94 20.17 1.92
N ARG A 366 21.88 19.98 2.86
CA ARG A 366 22.37 21.09 3.66
C ARG A 366 23.20 21.96 2.70
N PRO A 367 22.82 23.23 2.43
CA PRO A 367 23.69 24.13 1.69
C PRO A 367 25.03 24.13 2.42
N THR A 368 26.11 23.80 1.71
CA THR A 368 27.45 24.05 2.22
C THR A 368 27.47 25.56 2.47
N ALA A 369 27.50 25.95 3.74
CA ALA A 369 27.66 27.35 4.10
C ALA A 369 28.99 27.80 3.51
N THR A 370 28.95 28.50 2.39
CA THR A 370 30.10 29.23 1.89
C THR A 370 30.35 30.33 2.91
N SER A 371 31.35 30.12 3.75
CA SER A 371 31.93 31.16 4.59
C SER A 371 32.45 32.26 3.65
N HIS A 372 31.79 33.40 3.64
CA HIS A 372 32.34 34.65 3.12
C HIS A 372 33.14 35.34 4.22
#